data_AF-A0A0B3ATU1-F1
#
_entry.id   AF-A0A0B3ATU1-F1
#
_cell.length_a   1.000
_cell.length_b   1.000
_cell.length_c   1.000
_cell.angle_alpha   90.00
_cell.angle_beta   90.00
_cell.angle_gamma   90.00
#
_symmetry.space_group_name_H-M   'P 1'
#
loop_
_entity.id
_entity.type
_entity.pdbx_description
1 polymer ?
#
loop_
_entity_poly.entity_id
_entity_poly.type
_entity_poly.pdbx_seq_one_letter_code
_entity_poly.pdbx_strand_id
1 'polypeptide(L)'
;MEKIKYKENRNNNIILIAILFVFLFFWYSQLTNTLGGPIYFIRDSFSNLGNIFSEDVQVEGNFPLQNILLFSKKVDYGKEWAEYNNQIKKKYNNFSEDIFYPKERISNTQQSIIFSKGLESNIYPNLNVPFLRTLFEFMGRLFIVLGVLFFFIFSRKIKDKILLNIIGLCFLGFLIIFTFLPFFSLYYDLPRFYQQFLIILSIFSPIGFFILINPIFKNKSYILVALFFIIYSILSLGLIYQLTGGTSAAMRLNNIGFEYDTRYNHGSELTSAFWIIQKDYSKDLYLDNHALLRFFLVENSIPKKNIFQDVIPTIINKNAYVYSGYTNAIKEVTIKTYNRLPLSFNFPTEFLDDNKNKVYSTGESEIFK
;
A
#
# COMPACT_ATOMS: atom_id res chain seq x y z
N MET A 1 -49.63 9.40 27.59
CA MET A 1 -48.47 9.27 26.69
C MET A 1 -48.57 7.94 25.97
N GLU A 2 -49.05 7.96 24.73
CA GLU A 2 -49.21 6.78 23.88
C GLU A 2 -47.85 6.14 23.56
N LYS A 3 -47.75 4.83 23.79
CA LYS A 3 -46.67 4.02 23.24
C LYS A 3 -46.92 3.86 21.75
N ILE A 4 -46.23 4.65 20.93
CA ILE A 4 -46.14 4.40 19.48
C ILE A 4 -45.46 3.04 19.30
N LYS A 5 -46.27 2.00 19.03
CA LYS A 5 -45.78 0.70 18.56
C LYS A 5 -45.31 0.89 17.13
N TYR A 6 -44.00 1.05 16.93
CA TYR A 6 -43.38 0.81 15.63
C TYR A 6 -43.68 -0.64 15.23
N LYS A 7 -44.66 -0.82 14.35
CA LYS A 7 -44.92 -2.09 13.68
C LYS A 7 -43.84 -2.22 12.62
N GLU A 8 -42.73 -2.85 13.00
CA GLU A 8 -41.57 -3.04 12.15
C GLU A 8 -42.01 -3.80 10.89
N ASN A 9 -42.02 -3.09 9.76
CA ASN A 9 -42.61 -3.58 8.52
C ASN A 9 -41.61 -4.51 7.82
N ARG A 10 -41.45 -5.72 8.40
CA ARG A 10 -40.45 -6.73 8.04
C ARG A 10 -40.45 -7.05 6.53
N ASN A 11 -41.61 -6.98 5.89
CA ASN A 11 -41.76 -7.20 4.45
C ASN A 11 -41.05 -6.14 3.60
N ASN A 12 -41.08 -4.87 4.00
CA ASN A 12 -40.42 -3.79 3.23
C ASN A 12 -38.90 -3.95 3.24
N ASN A 13 -38.33 -4.41 4.36
CA ASN A 13 -36.89 -4.64 4.47
C ASN A 13 -36.45 -5.82 3.58
N ILE A 14 -37.25 -6.89 3.50
CA ILE A 14 -36.95 -8.05 2.63
C ILE A 14 -37.02 -7.64 1.16
N ILE A 15 -38.01 -6.83 0.77
CA ILE A 15 -38.13 -6.32 -0.60
C ILE A 15 -36.92 -5.46 -0.97
N LEU A 16 -36.49 -4.55 -0.09
CA LEU A 16 -35.30 -3.73 -0.31
C LEU A 16 -34.03 -4.56 -0.45
N ILE A 17 -33.85 -5.59 0.39
CA ILE A 17 -32.72 -6.52 0.29
C ILE A 17 -32.77 -7.29 -1.03
N ALA A 18 -33.94 -7.80 -1.43
CA ALA A 18 -34.11 -8.52 -2.69
C ALA A 18 -33.79 -7.63 -3.90
N ILE A 19 -34.26 -6.37 -3.89
CA ILE A 19 -33.94 -5.38 -4.92
C ILE A 19 -32.42 -5.15 -4.99
N LEU A 20 -31.75 -4.99 -3.85
CA LEU A 20 -30.29 -4.84 -3.79
C LEU A 20 -29.58 -6.05 -4.40
N PHE A 21 -30.00 -7.28 -4.07
CA PHE A 21 -29.41 -8.49 -4.66
C PHE A 21 -29.63 -8.58 -6.17
N VAL A 22 -30.83 -8.24 -6.65
CA VAL A 22 -31.12 -8.19 -8.09
C VAL A 22 -30.23 -7.17 -8.79
N PHE A 23 -30.10 -5.96 -8.23
CA PHE A 23 -29.22 -4.94 -8.78
C PHE A 23 -27.75 -5.34 -8.77
N LEU A 24 -27.27 -5.95 -7.67
CA LEU A 24 -25.91 -6.49 -7.58
C LEU A 24 -25.68 -7.55 -8.66
N PHE A 25 -26.63 -8.47 -8.83
CA PHE A 25 -26.55 -9.48 -9.89
C PHE A 25 -26.47 -8.82 -11.27
N PHE A 26 -27.38 -7.90 -11.61
CA PHE A 26 -27.35 -7.20 -12.90
C PHE A 26 -26.04 -6.43 -13.11
N TRP A 27 -25.55 -5.73 -12.08
CA TRP A 27 -24.31 -4.98 -12.12
C TRP A 27 -23.10 -5.88 -12.41
N TYR A 28 -22.95 -6.96 -11.66
CA TYR A 28 -21.80 -7.86 -11.79
C TYR A 28 -21.91 -8.81 -13.00
N SER A 29 -23.13 -9.15 -13.43
CA SER A 29 -23.36 -10.09 -14.54
C SER A 29 -23.41 -9.43 -15.90
N GLN A 30 -24.23 -8.40 -16.08
CA GLN A 30 -24.54 -7.85 -17.39
C GLN A 30 -23.78 -6.56 -17.68
N LEU A 31 -23.61 -5.69 -16.68
CA LEU A 31 -22.98 -4.40 -16.90
C LEU A 31 -21.46 -4.47 -16.89
N THR A 32 -20.88 -5.21 -15.93
CA THR A 32 -19.42 -5.25 -15.75
C THR A 32 -18.77 -6.56 -16.19
N ASN A 33 -19.54 -7.64 -16.44
CA ASN A 33 -19.02 -8.98 -16.75
C ASN A 33 -17.98 -9.49 -15.73
N THR A 34 -18.09 -9.09 -14.46
CA THR A 34 -17.12 -9.44 -13.41
C THR A 34 -17.59 -10.59 -12.51
N LEU A 35 -18.73 -11.23 -12.81
CA LEU A 35 -19.26 -12.40 -12.08
C LEU A 35 -18.25 -13.53 -11.87
N GLY A 36 -17.28 -13.70 -12.79
CA GLY A 36 -16.21 -14.69 -12.63
C GLY A 36 -15.39 -14.45 -11.36
N GLY A 37 -15.14 -13.20 -10.98
CA GLY A 37 -14.33 -12.84 -9.81
C GLY A 37 -14.85 -13.44 -8.51
N PRO A 38 -16.11 -13.20 -8.11
CA PRO A 38 -16.71 -13.84 -6.94
C PRO A 38 -16.69 -15.37 -6.96
N ILE A 39 -16.90 -16.00 -8.12
CA ILE A 39 -16.90 -17.46 -8.25
C ILE A 39 -15.49 -18.02 -8.04
N TYR A 40 -14.48 -17.41 -8.67
CA TYR A 40 -13.07 -17.78 -8.47
C TYR A 40 -12.65 -17.54 -7.03
N PHE A 41 -13.02 -16.40 -6.45
CA PHE A 41 -12.75 -16.09 -5.05
C PHE A 41 -13.28 -17.17 -4.10
N ILE A 42 -14.55 -17.56 -4.26
CA ILE A 42 -15.18 -18.59 -3.41
C ILE A 42 -14.46 -19.93 -3.62
N ARG A 43 -14.31 -20.37 -4.87
CA ARG A 43 -13.69 -21.66 -5.20
C ARG A 43 -12.27 -21.75 -4.63
N ASP A 44 -11.46 -20.73 -4.86
CA ASP A 44 -10.05 -20.70 -4.49
C ASP A 44 -9.87 -20.49 -2.98
N SER A 45 -10.81 -19.79 -2.32
CA SER A 45 -10.85 -19.73 -0.86
C SER A 45 -11.08 -21.12 -0.27
N PHE A 46 -12.08 -21.86 -0.75
CA PHE A 46 -12.41 -23.19 -0.23
C PHE A 46 -11.33 -24.24 -0.56
N SER A 47 -10.76 -24.21 -1.77
CA SER A 47 -9.74 -25.18 -2.19
C SER A 47 -8.43 -25.05 -1.41
N ASN A 48 -8.13 -23.84 -0.93
CA ASN A 48 -6.88 -23.56 -0.23
C ASN A 48 -7.05 -23.47 1.30
N LEU A 49 -8.25 -23.69 1.86
CA LEU A 49 -8.49 -23.68 3.32
C LEU A 49 -7.48 -24.54 4.11
N GLY A 50 -7.00 -25.65 3.54
CA GLY A 50 -5.98 -26.52 4.17
C GLY A 50 -4.57 -25.91 4.21
N ASN A 51 -4.28 -24.93 3.36
CA ASN A 51 -2.97 -24.29 3.17
C ASN A 51 -2.98 -22.81 3.58
N ILE A 52 -3.97 -22.36 4.37
CA ILE A 52 -4.12 -20.97 4.85
C ILE A 52 -2.81 -20.42 5.45
N PHE A 53 -2.03 -21.26 6.13
CA PHE A 53 -0.82 -20.84 6.82
C PHE A 53 0.48 -21.11 6.05
N SER A 54 0.42 -21.64 4.82
CA SER A 54 1.63 -21.77 3.99
C SER A 54 2.05 -20.41 3.44
N GLU A 55 3.35 -20.15 3.41
CA GLU A 55 3.93 -18.88 2.95
C GLU A 55 3.52 -18.52 1.51
N ASP A 56 3.25 -19.52 0.67
CA ASP A 56 2.88 -19.38 -0.75
C ASP A 56 1.49 -18.74 -1.00
N VAL A 57 0.61 -18.74 0.02
CA VAL A 57 -0.79 -18.28 -0.10
C VAL A 57 -0.97 -16.85 0.44
N GLN A 58 0.05 -16.30 1.08
CA GLN A 58 0.02 -14.96 1.66
C GLN A 58 0.58 -13.95 0.66
N VAL A 59 -0.19 -12.90 0.35
CA VAL A 59 0.31 -11.81 -0.51
C VAL A 59 1.54 -11.17 0.12
N GLU A 60 2.57 -10.98 -0.71
CA GLU A 60 3.78 -10.24 -0.35
C GLU A 60 3.41 -8.89 0.28
N GLY A 61 3.70 -8.73 1.58
CA GLY A 61 3.50 -7.48 2.33
C GLY A 61 2.42 -7.50 3.41
N ASN A 62 1.64 -8.57 3.57
CA ASN A 62 0.57 -8.63 4.58
C ASN A 62 0.78 -9.77 5.59
N PHE A 63 1.71 -9.60 6.54
CA PHE A 63 1.73 -10.44 7.74
C PHE A 63 0.84 -9.80 8.82
N PRO A 64 -0.28 -10.43 9.24
CA PRO A 64 -1.22 -9.84 10.20
C PRO A 64 -0.56 -9.46 11.53
N LEU A 65 0.41 -10.28 11.97
CA LEU A 65 1.09 -10.11 13.26
C LEU A 65 2.15 -9.02 13.26
N GLN A 66 2.85 -8.76 12.14
CA GLN A 66 3.86 -7.69 12.12
C GLN A 66 3.22 -6.29 12.23
N ASN A 67 2.00 -6.12 11.71
CA ASN A 67 1.21 -4.89 11.86
C ASN A 67 0.66 -4.69 13.29
N ILE A 68 0.67 -5.74 14.11
CA ILE A 68 0.22 -5.73 15.51
C ILE A 68 1.39 -5.48 16.48
N LEU A 69 2.60 -5.93 16.12
CA LEU A 69 3.77 -5.78 16.97
C LEU A 69 4.30 -4.33 16.91
N LEU A 70 4.32 -3.66 18.07
CA LEU A 70 4.89 -2.31 18.27
C LEU A 70 6.39 -2.22 17.91
N PHE A 71 7.06 -3.36 17.73
CA PHE A 71 8.49 -3.48 17.52
C PHE A 71 8.78 -4.03 16.12
N SER A 72 8.87 -3.14 15.14
CA SER A 72 9.47 -3.49 13.85
C SER A 72 10.97 -3.76 14.06
N LYS A 73 11.45 -4.94 13.66
CA LYS A 73 12.87 -5.25 13.66
C LYS A 73 13.61 -4.24 12.79
N LYS A 74 14.73 -3.69 13.27
CA LYS A 74 15.59 -2.80 12.47
C LYS A 74 16.04 -3.57 11.22
N VAL A 75 15.78 -2.98 10.05
CA VAL A 75 16.14 -3.55 8.75
C VAL A 75 17.62 -3.30 8.47
N ASP A 76 18.33 -4.35 8.05
CA ASP A 76 19.70 -4.25 7.54
C ASP A 76 19.66 -4.24 6.01
N TYR A 77 19.61 -3.03 5.44
CA TYR A 77 19.55 -2.84 3.99
C TYR A 77 20.78 -3.39 3.26
N GLY A 78 21.95 -3.47 3.91
CA GLY A 78 23.16 -4.03 3.31
C GLY A 78 23.03 -5.53 3.10
N LYS A 79 22.46 -6.24 4.10
CA LYS A 79 22.16 -7.66 3.98
C LYS A 79 21.09 -7.92 2.91
N GLU A 80 19.98 -7.18 2.92
CA GLU A 80 18.90 -7.34 1.94
C GLU A 80 19.40 -7.07 0.50
N TRP A 81 20.26 -6.07 0.33
CA TRP A 81 20.91 -5.79 -0.96
C TRP A 81 21.80 -6.93 -1.45
N ALA A 82 22.59 -7.55 -0.57
CA ALA A 82 23.44 -8.68 -0.92
C ALA A 82 22.60 -9.91 -1.32
N GLU A 83 21.50 -10.17 -0.61
CA GLU A 83 20.58 -11.26 -0.93
C GLU A 83 19.85 -11.02 -2.26
N TYR A 84 19.35 -9.79 -2.50
CA TYR A 84 18.74 -9.40 -3.76
C TYR A 84 19.68 -9.59 -4.96
N ASN A 85 20.93 -9.14 -4.84
CA ASN A 85 21.95 -9.36 -5.89
C ASN A 85 22.21 -10.84 -6.17
N ASN A 86 22.22 -11.68 -5.13
CA ASN A 86 22.36 -13.13 -5.31
C ASN A 86 21.13 -13.75 -5.98
N GLN A 87 19.92 -13.29 -5.66
CA GLN A 87 18.69 -13.73 -6.30
C GLN A 87 18.70 -13.37 -7.80
N ILE A 88 19.08 -12.14 -8.15
CA ILE A 88 19.18 -11.69 -9.54
C ILE A 88 20.17 -12.57 -10.32
N LYS A 89 21.37 -12.80 -9.78
CA LYS A 89 22.36 -13.66 -10.44
C LYS A 89 21.79 -15.05 -10.75
N LYS A 90 21.06 -15.65 -9.80
CA LYS A 90 20.40 -16.95 -10.01
C LYS A 90 19.29 -16.88 -11.07
N LYS A 91 18.43 -15.85 -10.99
CA LYS A 91 17.28 -15.66 -11.89
C LYS A 91 17.72 -15.48 -13.35
N TYR A 92 18.80 -14.75 -13.59
CA TYR A 92 19.27 -14.45 -14.94
C TYR A 92 20.42 -15.35 -15.43
N ASN A 93 20.85 -16.34 -14.65
CA ASN A 93 21.95 -17.26 -15.01
C ASN A 93 21.66 -18.11 -16.27
N ASN A 94 20.38 -18.32 -16.59
CA ASN A 94 19.95 -19.15 -17.72
C ASN A 94 19.82 -18.38 -19.05
N PHE A 95 20.01 -17.06 -19.03
CA PHE A 95 20.00 -16.25 -20.25
C PHE A 95 21.38 -16.34 -20.93
N SER A 96 21.40 -16.33 -22.27
CA SER A 96 22.65 -16.30 -23.02
C SER A 96 23.44 -15.03 -22.67
N GLU A 97 24.72 -15.20 -22.31
CA GLU A 97 25.62 -14.09 -21.94
C GLU A 97 25.75 -13.05 -23.06
N ASP A 98 25.55 -13.44 -24.32
CA ASP A 98 25.65 -12.55 -25.49
C ASP A 98 24.60 -11.42 -25.49
N ILE A 99 23.49 -11.63 -24.78
CA ILE A 99 22.36 -10.70 -24.68
C ILE A 99 22.70 -9.50 -23.77
N PHE A 100 23.59 -9.69 -22.80
CA PHE A 100 23.96 -8.66 -21.81
C PHE A 100 25.28 -8.00 -22.13
N TYR A 101 25.53 -6.84 -21.50
CA TYR A 101 26.78 -6.11 -21.67
C TYR A 101 27.96 -6.84 -21.02
N PRO A 102 29.15 -6.79 -21.63
CA PRO A 102 30.33 -7.42 -21.07
C PRO A 102 30.80 -6.67 -19.81
N LYS A 103 31.49 -7.36 -18.89
CA LYS A 103 31.83 -6.84 -17.56
C LYS A 103 32.66 -5.56 -17.60
N GLU A 104 33.51 -5.39 -18.62
CA GLU A 104 34.35 -4.20 -18.77
C GLU A 104 33.52 -2.93 -19.01
N ARG A 105 32.33 -3.05 -19.60
CA ARG A 105 31.41 -1.91 -19.81
C ARG A 105 30.57 -1.60 -18.58
N ILE A 106 30.54 -2.49 -17.59
CA ILE A 106 29.73 -2.37 -16.37
C ILE A 106 30.58 -1.89 -15.18
N SER A 107 31.90 -2.16 -15.19
CA SER A 107 32.79 -1.95 -14.04
C SER A 107 32.85 -0.52 -13.52
N ASN A 108 32.50 0.47 -14.35
CA ASN A 108 32.49 1.88 -13.95
C ASN A 108 31.20 2.28 -13.21
N THR A 109 30.13 1.50 -13.33
CA THR A 109 28.86 1.78 -12.64
C THR A 109 28.72 0.94 -11.37
N GLN A 110 29.24 1.47 -10.27
CA GLN A 110 29.06 0.83 -8.97
C GLN A 110 27.67 1.12 -8.43
N GLN A 111 26.91 0.06 -8.12
CA GLN A 111 25.62 0.22 -7.48
C GLN A 111 25.77 0.41 -5.97
N SER A 112 25.11 1.42 -5.42
CA SER A 112 25.09 1.72 -3.99
C SER A 112 23.69 2.01 -3.50
N ILE A 113 23.44 1.66 -2.24
CA ILE A 113 22.17 1.95 -1.56
C ILE A 113 22.10 3.45 -1.34
N ILE A 114 21.06 4.08 -1.89
CA ILE A 114 20.78 5.49 -1.72
C ILE A 114 19.32 5.66 -1.31
N PHE A 115 19.00 6.72 -0.59
CA PHE A 115 17.63 6.99 -0.15
C PHE A 115 17.11 8.28 -0.78
N SER A 116 15.80 8.35 -0.99
CA SER A 116 15.11 9.58 -1.38
C SER A 116 15.53 10.75 -0.50
N LYS A 117 15.79 11.91 -1.12
CA LYS A 117 16.08 13.14 -0.38
C LYS A 117 14.93 13.45 0.58
N GLY A 118 15.25 13.74 1.83
CA GLY A 118 14.27 14.13 2.84
C GLY A 118 14.09 15.64 2.96
N LEU A 119 13.09 16.04 3.73
CA LEU A 119 12.98 17.41 4.23
C LEU A 119 14.15 17.72 5.17
N GLU A 120 14.64 18.94 5.10
CA GLU A 120 15.61 19.45 6.07
C GLU A 120 14.91 19.65 7.42
N SER A 121 15.63 19.37 8.52
CA SER A 121 15.07 19.51 9.86
C SER A 121 15.25 20.92 10.39
N ASN A 122 14.18 21.52 10.90
CA ASN A 122 14.22 22.82 11.58
C ASN A 122 14.42 22.70 13.10
N ILE A 123 14.19 21.51 13.68
CA ILE A 123 14.23 21.24 15.13
C ILE A 123 15.05 19.96 15.40
N TYR A 124 15.52 19.76 16.64
CA TYR A 124 16.35 18.62 17.05
C TYR A 124 15.89 17.26 16.47
N PRO A 125 16.77 16.50 15.78
CA PRO A 125 16.43 15.32 14.99
C PRO A 125 16.17 14.03 15.81
N ASN A 126 16.06 14.10 17.13
CA ASN A 126 16.06 12.91 18.00
C ASN A 126 14.66 12.31 18.27
N LEU A 127 13.58 12.90 17.74
CA LEU A 127 12.24 12.34 17.87
C LEU A 127 12.08 11.16 16.91
N ASN A 128 11.86 9.96 17.46
CA ASN A 128 11.49 8.79 16.67
C ASN A 128 10.01 8.88 16.25
N VAL A 129 9.73 9.79 15.32
CA VAL A 129 8.39 10.06 14.78
C VAL A 129 7.71 8.78 14.26
N PRO A 130 8.38 7.89 13.48
CA PRO A 130 7.76 6.65 13.04
C PRO A 130 7.25 5.79 14.20
N PHE A 131 8.04 5.65 15.27
CA PHE A 131 7.62 4.91 16.45
C PHE A 131 6.41 5.56 17.14
N LEU A 132 6.42 6.88 17.34
CA LEU A 132 5.29 7.60 17.95
C LEU A 132 4.01 7.42 17.13
N ARG A 133 4.11 7.52 15.81
CA ARG A 133 2.97 7.27 14.92
C ARG A 133 2.43 5.86 15.09
N THR A 134 3.27 4.83 15.03
CA THR A 134 2.88 3.43 15.22
C THR A 134 2.24 3.19 16.59
N LEU A 135 2.75 3.83 17.65
CA LEU A 135 2.20 3.76 18.99
C LEU A 135 0.77 4.34 19.06
N PHE A 136 0.55 5.53 18.50
CA PHE A 136 -0.77 6.15 18.48
C PHE A 136 -1.76 5.39 17.60
N GLU A 137 -1.33 4.85 16.45
CA GLU A 137 -2.13 3.96 15.61
C GLU A 137 -2.55 2.70 16.38
N PHE A 138 -1.63 2.09 17.14
CA PHE A 138 -1.92 0.94 17.98
C PHE A 138 -2.92 1.28 19.10
N MET A 139 -2.70 2.38 19.82
CA MET A 139 -3.61 2.83 20.88
C MET A 139 -5.02 3.12 20.32
N GLY A 140 -5.11 3.78 19.16
CA GLY A 140 -6.39 4.05 18.49
C GLY A 140 -7.16 2.78 18.16
N ARG A 141 -6.48 1.75 17.64
CA ARG A 141 -7.06 0.41 17.42
C ARG A 141 -7.54 -0.25 18.72
N LEU A 142 -6.72 -0.19 19.77
CA LEU A 142 -7.07 -0.74 21.09
C LEU A 142 -8.33 -0.05 21.64
N PHE A 143 -8.44 1.27 21.50
CA PHE A 143 -9.63 2.02 21.92
C PHE A 143 -10.88 1.66 21.11
N ILE A 144 -10.76 1.35 19.82
CA ILE A 144 -11.90 0.83 19.03
C ILE A 144 -12.43 -0.47 19.66
N VAL A 145 -11.55 -1.44 19.94
CA VAL A 145 -11.94 -2.73 20.52
C VAL A 145 -12.65 -2.52 21.86
N LEU A 146 -12.05 -1.72 22.74
CA LEU A 146 -12.64 -1.41 24.04
C LEU A 146 -13.97 -0.67 23.92
N GLY A 147 -14.08 0.28 22.98
CA GLY A 147 -15.30 1.02 22.72
C GLY A 147 -16.44 0.12 22.25
N VAL A 148 -16.17 -0.79 21.29
CA VAL A 148 -17.16 -1.76 20.80
C VAL A 148 -17.60 -2.69 21.93
N LEU A 149 -16.67 -3.26 22.68
CA LEU A 149 -16.97 -4.19 23.78
C LEU A 149 -17.77 -3.52 24.89
N PHE A 150 -17.37 -2.32 25.31
CA PHE A 150 -18.10 -1.58 26.32
C PHE A 150 -19.50 -1.21 25.83
N PHE A 151 -19.61 -0.67 24.62
CA PHE A 151 -20.89 -0.28 24.07
C PHE A 151 -21.82 -1.49 24.02
N PHE A 152 -21.30 -2.66 23.61
CA PHE A 152 -22.04 -3.92 23.61
C PHE A 152 -22.49 -4.40 24.99
N ILE A 153 -21.67 -4.26 26.04
CA ILE A 153 -22.01 -4.71 27.39
C ILE A 153 -23.06 -3.78 28.03
N PHE A 154 -22.86 -2.47 27.93
CA PHE A 154 -23.63 -1.49 28.72
C PHE A 154 -24.88 -0.96 28.02
N SER A 155 -24.92 -0.97 26.69
CA SER A 155 -26.07 -0.42 25.96
C SER A 155 -27.18 -1.46 25.67
N ARG A 156 -27.05 -2.71 26.16
CA ARG A 156 -28.13 -3.73 26.12
C ARG A 156 -29.45 -3.27 26.73
N LYS A 157 -29.41 -2.28 27.62
CA LYS A 157 -30.59 -1.74 28.32
C LYS A 157 -31.29 -0.58 27.57
N ILE A 158 -30.71 -0.09 26.47
CA ILE A 158 -31.23 1.06 25.73
C ILE A 158 -31.60 0.61 24.32
N LYS A 159 -32.91 0.45 24.05
CA LYS A 159 -33.44 -0.07 22.77
C LYS A 159 -32.88 0.64 21.54
N ASP A 160 -32.71 1.96 21.61
CA ASP A 160 -32.28 2.76 20.45
C ASP A 160 -30.79 2.62 20.10
N LYS A 161 -30.00 1.96 20.96
CA LYS A 161 -28.55 1.77 20.77
C LYS A 161 -28.17 0.38 20.29
N ILE A 162 -29.15 -0.53 20.16
CA ILE A 162 -28.90 -1.92 19.77
C ILE A 162 -28.37 -2.03 18.34
N LEU A 163 -28.84 -1.16 17.43
CA LEU A 163 -28.38 -1.16 16.04
C LEU A 163 -26.89 -0.81 15.95
N LEU A 164 -26.45 0.24 16.66
CA LEU A 164 -25.06 0.67 16.67
C LEU A 164 -24.14 -0.41 17.30
N ASN A 165 -24.61 -1.17 18.30
CA ASN A 165 -23.88 -2.34 18.82
C ASN A 165 -23.66 -3.41 17.75
N ILE A 166 -24.74 -3.78 17.06
CA ILE A 166 -24.70 -4.83 16.05
C ILE A 166 -23.75 -4.42 14.93
N ILE A 167 -23.85 -3.16 14.48
CA ILE A 167 -22.92 -2.60 13.49
C ILE A 167 -21.47 -2.69 14.00
N GLY A 168 -21.19 -2.21 15.22
CA GLY A 168 -19.84 -2.26 15.79
C GLY A 168 -19.26 -3.67 15.86
N LEU A 169 -20.05 -4.64 16.34
CA LEU A 169 -19.63 -6.04 16.42
C LEU A 169 -19.45 -6.70 15.06
N CYS A 170 -20.37 -6.47 14.11
CA CYS A 170 -20.27 -7.01 12.76
C CYS A 170 -19.02 -6.48 12.06
N PHE A 171 -18.78 -5.17 12.10
CA PHE A 171 -17.61 -4.56 11.45
C PHE A 171 -16.30 -4.94 12.14
N LEU A 172 -16.28 -5.09 13.47
CA LEU A 172 -15.11 -5.61 14.18
C LEU A 172 -14.84 -7.08 13.82
N GLY A 173 -15.91 -7.90 13.78
CA GLY A 173 -15.83 -9.31 13.38
C GLY A 173 -15.32 -9.46 11.95
N PHE A 174 -15.84 -8.67 11.00
CA PHE A 174 -15.32 -8.63 9.64
C PHE A 174 -13.86 -8.19 9.60
N LEU A 175 -13.45 -7.15 10.33
CA LEU A 175 -12.06 -6.73 10.35
C LEU A 175 -11.13 -7.87 10.84
N ILE A 176 -11.53 -8.61 11.87
CA ILE A 176 -10.78 -9.78 12.36
C ILE A 176 -10.74 -10.87 11.28
N ILE A 177 -11.91 -11.28 10.77
CA ILE A 177 -12.04 -12.34 9.77
C ILE A 177 -11.15 -12.05 8.55
N PHE A 178 -11.20 -10.84 8.02
CA PHE A 178 -10.42 -10.44 6.84
C PHE A 178 -8.93 -10.24 7.12
N THR A 179 -8.57 -9.85 8.34
CA THR A 179 -7.16 -9.75 8.74
C THR A 179 -6.52 -11.13 8.85
N PHE A 180 -7.27 -12.15 9.28
CA PHE A 180 -6.75 -13.50 9.49
C PHE A 180 -7.04 -14.47 8.33
N LEU A 181 -7.87 -14.12 7.35
CA LEU A 181 -8.11 -14.91 6.15
C LEU A 181 -7.20 -14.45 5.00
N PRO A 182 -6.13 -15.19 4.68
CA PRO A 182 -5.15 -14.79 3.68
C PRO A 182 -5.72 -14.72 2.25
N PHE A 183 -6.78 -15.47 1.96
CA PHE A 183 -7.43 -15.45 0.63
C PHE A 183 -8.01 -14.11 0.24
N PHE A 184 -8.50 -13.33 1.21
CA PHE A 184 -8.99 -11.99 0.91
C PHE A 184 -7.86 -11.09 0.43
N SER A 185 -6.64 -11.28 0.93
CA SER A 185 -5.49 -10.48 0.49
C SER A 185 -5.10 -10.74 -0.97
N LEU A 186 -5.31 -11.95 -1.50
CA LEU A 186 -4.97 -12.32 -2.89
C LEU A 186 -5.83 -11.59 -3.92
N TYR A 187 -7.10 -11.40 -3.61
CA TYR A 187 -8.08 -10.84 -4.53
C TYR A 187 -8.49 -9.40 -4.20
N TYR A 188 -8.14 -8.92 -3.01
CA TYR A 188 -8.55 -7.62 -2.52
C TYR A 188 -7.42 -6.93 -1.76
N ASP A 189 -7.28 -5.62 -1.99
CA ASP A 189 -6.32 -4.79 -1.29
C ASP A 189 -6.69 -4.65 0.19
N LEU A 190 -5.98 -5.39 1.05
CA LEU A 190 -6.21 -5.41 2.50
C LEU A 190 -6.11 -4.00 3.14
N PRO A 191 -5.15 -3.13 2.77
CA PRO A 191 -5.14 -1.73 3.23
C PRO A 191 -6.44 -0.98 2.93
N ARG A 192 -6.98 -1.08 1.70
CA ARG A 192 -8.26 -0.46 1.35
C ARG A 192 -9.42 -1.00 2.18
N PHE A 193 -9.46 -2.32 2.38
CA PHE A 193 -10.48 -2.94 3.24
C PHE A 193 -10.40 -2.38 4.67
N TYR A 194 -9.22 -2.40 5.26
CA TYR A 194 -8.97 -1.88 6.59
C TYR A 194 -9.42 -0.42 6.73
N GLN A 195 -9.11 0.44 5.75
CA GLN A 195 -9.55 1.84 5.75
C GLN A 195 -11.08 1.98 5.71
N GLN A 196 -11.78 1.23 4.86
CA GLN A 196 -13.24 1.27 4.74
C GLN A 196 -13.94 0.91 6.07
N PHE A 197 -13.44 -0.12 6.75
CA PHE A 197 -14.00 -0.57 8.03
C PHE A 197 -13.65 0.38 9.18
N LEU A 198 -12.44 0.94 9.18
CA LEU A 198 -12.04 1.94 10.17
C LEU A 198 -12.94 3.18 10.15
N ILE A 199 -13.47 3.61 9.01
CA ILE A 199 -14.39 4.76 8.95
C ILE A 199 -15.58 4.52 9.88
N ILE A 200 -16.20 3.34 9.79
CA ILE A 200 -17.36 2.98 10.61
C ILE A 200 -16.96 2.72 12.06
N LEU A 201 -15.84 2.03 12.28
CA LEU A 201 -15.35 1.69 13.61
C LEU A 201 -14.77 2.89 14.39
N SER A 202 -14.39 3.96 13.70
CA SER A 202 -13.75 5.14 14.30
C SER A 202 -14.59 5.77 15.42
N ILE A 203 -15.92 5.73 15.32
CA ILE A 203 -16.83 6.28 16.34
C ILE A 203 -16.67 5.62 17.70
N PHE A 204 -16.22 4.37 17.74
CA PHE A 204 -15.99 3.63 18.99
C PHE A 204 -14.65 4.00 19.65
N SER A 205 -13.69 4.56 18.91
CA SER A 205 -12.37 4.89 19.45
C SER A 205 -12.44 5.98 20.55
N PRO A 206 -13.10 7.14 20.34
CA PRO A 206 -13.26 8.14 21.40
C PRO A 206 -14.05 7.62 22.60
N ILE A 207 -15.06 6.77 22.35
CA ILE A 207 -15.85 6.12 23.41
C ILE A 207 -14.93 5.26 24.28
N GLY A 208 -14.16 4.36 23.65
CA GLY A 208 -13.23 3.46 24.34
C GLY A 208 -12.19 4.20 25.17
N PHE A 209 -11.59 5.27 24.61
CA PHE A 209 -10.63 6.07 25.37
C PHE A 209 -11.29 6.82 26.53
N PHE A 210 -12.46 7.42 26.30
CA PHE A 210 -13.20 8.13 27.35
C PHE A 210 -13.50 7.23 28.54
N ILE A 211 -13.94 5.99 28.30
CA ILE A 211 -14.26 5.02 29.36
C ILE A 211 -13.04 4.68 30.21
N LEU A 212 -11.88 4.49 29.58
CA LEU A 212 -10.64 4.19 30.29
C LEU A 212 -10.19 5.36 31.18
N ILE A 213 -10.33 6.58 30.68
CA ILE A 213 -9.73 7.77 31.30
C ILE A 213 -10.69 8.51 32.25
N ASN A 214 -12.01 8.34 32.09
CA ASN A 214 -13.04 8.97 32.91
C ASN A 214 -12.99 8.64 34.41
N PRO A 215 -12.75 7.39 34.84
CA PRO A 215 -12.62 7.06 36.26
C PRO A 215 -11.48 7.82 36.95
N ILE A 216 -10.42 8.14 36.21
CA ILE A 216 -9.20 8.78 36.72
C ILE A 216 -9.31 10.31 36.66
N PHE A 217 -9.73 10.87 35.53
CA PHE A 217 -9.65 12.31 35.26
C PHE A 217 -11.00 13.05 35.29
N LYS A 218 -12.12 12.31 35.43
CA LYS A 218 -13.49 12.84 35.60
C LYS A 218 -13.80 13.96 34.58
N ASN A 219 -14.05 15.18 35.06
CA ASN A 219 -14.44 16.33 34.25
C ASN A 219 -13.33 16.84 33.31
N LYS A 220 -12.13 16.26 33.29
CA LYS A 220 -11.06 16.60 32.33
C LYS A 220 -10.88 15.56 31.23
N SER A 221 -11.63 14.46 31.27
CA SER A 221 -11.43 13.33 30.36
C SER A 221 -11.71 13.67 28.90
N TYR A 222 -12.68 14.54 28.61
CA TYR A 222 -12.93 14.99 27.24
C TYR A 222 -11.76 15.79 26.65
N ILE A 223 -11.03 16.56 27.46
CA ILE A 223 -9.85 17.31 27.03
C ILE A 223 -8.74 16.35 26.62
N LEU A 224 -8.49 15.31 27.44
CA LEU A 224 -7.48 14.30 27.15
C LEU A 224 -7.84 13.48 25.89
N VAL A 225 -9.11 13.11 25.74
CA VAL A 225 -9.60 12.43 24.54
C VAL A 225 -9.38 13.30 23.31
N ALA A 226 -9.81 14.56 23.34
CA ALA A 226 -9.60 15.49 22.23
C ALA A 226 -8.10 15.67 21.89
N LEU A 227 -7.26 15.88 22.92
CA LEU A 227 -5.82 16.05 22.74
C LEU A 227 -5.17 14.83 22.08
N PHE A 228 -5.55 13.62 22.49
CA PHE A 228 -5.06 12.39 21.88
C PHE A 228 -5.38 12.34 20.38
N PHE A 229 -6.62 12.62 19.98
CA PHE A 229 -7.01 12.58 18.56
C PHE A 229 -6.40 13.72 17.74
N ILE A 230 -6.15 14.89 18.35
CA ILE A 230 -5.39 15.98 17.71
C ILE A 230 -3.96 15.52 17.43
N ILE A 231 -3.26 14.97 18.43
CA ILE A 231 -1.89 14.47 18.27
C ILE A 231 -1.87 13.34 17.24
N TYR A 232 -2.81 12.38 17.34
CA TYR A 232 -2.93 11.29 16.39
C TYR A 232 -3.11 11.79 14.95
N SER A 233 -3.93 12.83 14.75
CA SER A 233 -4.15 13.44 13.44
C SER A 233 -2.90 14.13 12.91
N ILE A 234 -2.17 14.88 13.75
CA ILE A 234 -0.91 15.54 13.37
C ILE A 234 0.13 14.52 12.92
N LEU A 235 0.29 13.42 13.67
CA LEU A 235 1.20 12.32 13.32
C LEU A 235 0.77 11.62 12.03
N SER A 236 -0.53 11.33 11.88
CA SER A 236 -1.08 10.60 10.72
C SER A 236 -1.05 11.42 9.42
N LEU A 237 -1.21 12.74 9.52
CA LEU A 237 -1.08 13.67 8.38
C LEU A 237 0.38 13.89 7.97
N GLY A 238 1.35 13.48 8.80
CA GLY A 238 2.76 13.74 8.58
C GLY A 238 3.17 15.20 8.78
N LEU A 239 2.33 16.01 9.44
CA LEU A 239 2.61 17.43 9.72
C LEU A 239 3.88 17.61 10.56
N ILE A 240 4.14 16.64 11.45
CA ILE A 240 5.34 16.63 12.30
C ILE A 240 6.65 16.64 11.48
N TYR A 241 6.66 16.05 10.28
CA TYR A 241 7.86 16.03 9.43
C TYR A 241 8.20 17.41 8.84
N GLN A 242 7.28 18.37 8.87
CA GLN A 242 7.58 19.77 8.52
C GLN A 242 8.48 20.46 9.55
N LEU A 243 8.48 19.92 10.77
CA LEU A 243 9.28 20.42 11.89
C LEU A 243 10.56 19.60 12.06
N THR A 244 10.44 18.26 12.00
CA THR A 244 11.54 17.32 12.27
C THR A 244 12.34 16.92 11.03
N GLY A 245 11.90 17.30 9.83
CA GLY A 245 12.50 16.85 8.58
C GLY A 245 12.42 15.33 8.37
N GLY A 246 13.23 14.82 7.44
CA GLY A 246 13.39 13.39 7.16
C GLY A 246 12.77 12.93 5.84
N THR A 247 13.01 11.67 5.49
CA THR A 247 12.62 11.07 4.20
C THR A 247 11.17 10.60 4.13
N SER A 248 10.49 10.51 5.29
CA SER A 248 9.09 10.10 5.42
C SER A 248 8.10 11.27 5.30
N ALA A 249 8.51 12.37 4.66
CA ALA A 249 7.66 13.52 4.41
C ALA A 249 6.41 13.12 3.61
N ALA A 250 5.24 13.58 4.07
CA ALA A 250 3.98 13.22 3.44
C ALA A 250 3.82 13.89 2.07
N MET A 251 3.48 13.12 1.03
CA MET A 251 3.32 13.64 -0.34
C MET A 251 2.19 14.67 -0.47
N ARG A 252 1.22 14.63 0.46
CA ARG A 252 0.08 15.57 0.50
C ARG A 252 0.50 16.99 0.85
N LEU A 253 1.69 17.15 1.44
CA LEU A 253 2.22 18.42 1.91
C LEU A 253 3.48 18.83 1.17
N ASN A 254 4.15 17.91 0.46
CA ASN A 254 5.46 18.14 -0.12
C ASN A 254 5.64 17.43 -1.46
N ASN A 255 6.49 18.01 -2.29
CA ASN A 255 6.97 17.44 -3.55
C ASN A 255 8.35 16.74 -3.41
N ILE A 256 8.63 16.21 -2.22
CA ILE A 256 9.90 15.56 -1.87
C ILE A 256 9.66 14.41 -0.89
N GLY A 257 10.60 13.47 -0.84
CA GLY A 257 10.58 12.34 0.09
C GLY A 257 10.08 11.06 -0.56
N PHE A 258 10.24 9.97 0.17
CA PHE A 258 9.98 8.62 -0.33
C PHE A 258 8.52 8.42 -0.77
N GLU A 259 7.55 9.02 -0.07
CA GLU A 259 6.14 8.91 -0.46
C GLU A 259 5.86 9.59 -1.80
N TYR A 260 6.44 10.79 -2.03
CA TYR A 260 6.28 11.51 -3.29
C TYR A 260 6.92 10.74 -4.45
N ASP A 261 8.18 10.34 -4.30
CA ASP A 261 8.95 9.65 -5.34
C ASP A 261 8.31 8.32 -5.80
N THR A 262 7.57 7.66 -4.91
CA THR A 262 6.95 6.34 -5.17
C THR A 262 5.48 6.40 -5.59
N ARG A 263 4.75 7.47 -5.25
CA ARG A 263 3.29 7.53 -5.42
C ARG A 263 2.79 8.69 -6.27
N TYR A 264 3.55 9.78 -6.38
CA TYR A 264 3.15 10.88 -7.24
C TYR A 264 3.32 10.47 -8.70
N ASN A 265 2.36 10.88 -9.54
CA ASN A 265 2.32 10.57 -10.96
C ASN A 265 2.51 11.87 -11.73
N HIS A 266 3.62 11.98 -12.45
CA HIS A 266 3.88 13.13 -13.29
C HIS A 266 3.20 12.97 -14.66
N GLY A 267 2.66 14.05 -15.22
CA GLY A 267 2.06 14.02 -16.56
C GLY A 267 3.07 13.67 -17.67
N SER A 268 4.34 14.02 -17.45
CA SER A 268 5.47 13.66 -18.29
C SER A 268 5.66 12.14 -18.41
N GLU A 269 5.57 11.43 -17.28
CA GLU A 269 5.63 9.96 -17.22
C GLU A 269 4.45 9.28 -17.92
N LEU A 270 3.25 9.85 -17.80
CA LEU A 270 2.10 9.33 -18.54
C LEU A 270 2.32 9.49 -20.06
N THR A 271 2.85 10.62 -20.50
CA THR A 271 3.09 10.90 -21.92
C THR A 271 4.16 9.97 -22.51
N SER A 272 5.26 9.71 -21.78
CA SER A 272 6.29 8.76 -22.21
C SER A 272 5.81 7.30 -22.18
N ALA A 273 4.99 6.93 -21.18
CA ALA A 273 4.32 5.63 -21.15
C ALA A 273 3.38 5.45 -22.35
N PHE A 274 2.56 6.44 -22.69
CA PHE A 274 1.74 6.42 -23.91
C PHE A 274 2.60 6.26 -25.18
N TRP A 275 3.70 7.01 -25.27
CA TRP A 275 4.58 6.95 -26.44
C TRP A 275 5.18 5.56 -26.66
N ILE A 276 5.67 4.90 -25.59
CA ILE A 276 6.31 3.58 -25.73
C ILE A 276 5.31 2.47 -25.98
N ILE A 277 4.11 2.60 -25.44
CA ILE A 277 3.01 1.64 -25.68
C ILE A 277 2.61 1.68 -27.16
N GLN A 278 2.59 2.86 -27.78
CA GLN A 278 2.28 3.02 -29.20
C GLN A 278 3.43 2.59 -30.14
N LYS A 279 4.66 2.44 -29.63
CA LYS A 279 5.87 2.14 -30.42
C LYS A 279 6.29 0.67 -30.30
N ASP A 280 6.60 0.08 -31.47
CA ASP A 280 7.38 -1.15 -31.68
C ASP A 280 7.12 -2.29 -30.66
N TYR A 281 6.01 -2.99 -30.88
CA TYR A 281 5.30 -3.88 -29.95
C TYR A 281 6.01 -5.17 -29.51
N SER A 282 7.22 -5.48 -29.99
CA SER A 282 7.81 -6.83 -29.84
C SER A 282 9.06 -6.92 -28.94
N LYS A 283 9.57 -5.80 -28.42
CA LYS A 283 10.85 -5.80 -27.67
C LYS A 283 10.63 -5.79 -26.17
N ASP A 284 11.53 -6.39 -25.40
CA ASP A 284 11.50 -6.37 -23.93
C ASP A 284 11.59 -4.94 -23.36
N LEU A 285 11.06 -4.73 -22.15
CA LEU A 285 11.11 -3.45 -21.44
C LEU A 285 11.59 -3.60 -20.01
N TYR A 286 12.60 -2.81 -19.67
CA TYR A 286 13.09 -2.65 -18.31
C TYR A 286 12.51 -1.37 -17.72
N LEU A 287 11.89 -1.47 -16.54
CA LEU A 287 11.32 -0.33 -15.83
C LEU A 287 11.15 -0.71 -14.35
N ASP A 288 11.29 0.20 -13.40
CA ASP A 288 11.19 -0.18 -11.99
C ASP A 288 9.76 -0.52 -11.53
N ASN A 289 9.62 -1.04 -10.29
CA ASN A 289 8.31 -1.45 -9.76
C ASN A 289 7.27 -0.31 -9.75
N HIS A 290 7.70 0.94 -9.50
CA HIS A 290 6.80 2.08 -9.37
C HIS A 290 6.42 2.65 -10.73
N ALA A 291 7.35 2.69 -11.68
CA ALA A 291 7.07 2.98 -13.07
C ALA A 291 6.04 1.99 -13.65
N LEU A 292 6.06 0.72 -13.25
CA LEU A 292 5.08 -0.27 -13.72
C LEU A 292 3.66 0.08 -13.32
N LEU A 293 3.49 0.51 -12.06
CA LEU A 293 2.19 0.93 -11.55
C LEU A 293 1.63 2.12 -12.34
N ARG A 294 2.50 3.02 -12.82
CA ARG A 294 2.14 4.16 -13.67
C ARG A 294 1.71 3.72 -15.07
N PHE A 295 2.35 2.69 -15.63
CA PHE A 295 1.97 2.14 -16.93
C PHE A 295 0.57 1.53 -16.92
N PHE A 296 0.16 0.90 -15.82
CA PHE A 296 -1.21 0.39 -15.68
C PHE A 296 -2.28 1.49 -15.71
N LEU A 297 -1.93 2.76 -15.48
CA LEU A 297 -2.86 3.89 -15.63
C LEU A 297 -3.13 4.25 -17.09
N VAL A 298 -2.19 3.93 -17.98
CA VAL A 298 -2.24 4.24 -19.40
C VAL A 298 -2.92 3.11 -20.17
N GLU A 299 -2.53 1.86 -19.89
CA GLU A 299 -3.15 0.70 -20.50
C GLU A 299 -3.34 -0.43 -19.46
N ASN A 300 -4.60 -0.84 -19.26
CA ASN A 300 -4.97 -1.89 -18.31
C ASN A 300 -4.41 -3.27 -18.71
N SER A 301 -4.11 -3.46 -19.99
CA SER A 301 -3.48 -4.64 -20.54
C SER A 301 -2.09 -4.26 -21.01
N ILE A 302 -1.08 -4.35 -20.14
CA ILE A 302 0.29 -4.24 -20.63
C ILE A 302 0.47 -5.39 -21.62
N PRO A 303 0.77 -5.11 -22.91
CA PRO A 303 0.72 -6.13 -23.96
C PRO A 303 1.75 -7.25 -23.71
N LYS A 304 1.75 -8.28 -24.58
CA LYS A 304 2.59 -9.51 -24.64
C LYS A 304 4.14 -9.30 -24.61
N LYS A 305 4.62 -8.32 -23.85
CA LYS A 305 5.99 -7.84 -23.68
C LYS A 305 6.58 -8.50 -22.44
N ASN A 306 7.82 -8.96 -22.50
CA ASN A 306 8.51 -9.31 -21.26
C ASN A 306 8.87 -8.00 -20.54
N ILE A 307 8.27 -7.81 -19.38
CA ILE A 307 8.55 -6.69 -18.49
C ILE A 307 9.55 -7.15 -17.44
N PHE A 308 10.67 -6.46 -17.37
CA PHE A 308 11.71 -6.70 -16.39
C PHE A 308 11.75 -5.55 -15.41
N GLN A 309 11.50 -5.86 -14.14
CA GLN A 309 11.49 -4.87 -13.06
C GLN A 309 12.87 -4.60 -12.45
N ASP A 310 13.87 -5.37 -12.88
CA ASP A 310 15.20 -5.38 -12.30
C ASP A 310 16.09 -4.49 -13.19
N VAL A 311 16.11 -3.19 -12.91
CA VAL A 311 16.86 -2.20 -13.71
C VAL A 311 18.28 -2.08 -13.17
N ILE A 312 19.16 -2.98 -13.62
CA ILE A 312 20.55 -3.09 -13.16
C ILE A 312 21.47 -3.31 -14.37
N PRO A 313 22.62 -2.61 -14.47
CA PRO A 313 23.53 -2.72 -15.62
C PRO A 313 23.87 -4.15 -16.06
N THR A 314 24.08 -5.04 -15.09
CA THR A 314 24.50 -6.44 -15.34
C THR A 314 23.47 -7.30 -16.04
N ILE A 315 22.20 -6.90 -16.05
CA ILE A 315 21.08 -7.70 -16.58
C ILE A 315 20.22 -6.94 -17.58
N ILE A 316 20.59 -5.70 -17.92
CA ILE A 316 19.90 -4.94 -18.97
C ILE A 316 20.29 -5.54 -20.33
N ASN A 317 19.30 -6.05 -21.05
CA ASN A 317 19.46 -6.58 -22.40
C ASN A 317 19.84 -5.46 -23.39
N LYS A 318 20.88 -5.70 -24.21
CA LYS A 318 21.35 -4.79 -25.26
C LYS A 318 20.23 -4.33 -26.19
N ASN A 319 19.31 -5.21 -26.55
CA ASN A 319 18.25 -4.97 -27.53
C ASN A 319 16.92 -4.48 -26.94
N ALA A 320 16.81 -4.41 -25.61
CA ALA A 320 15.59 -4.03 -24.90
C ALA A 320 15.46 -2.52 -24.71
N TYR A 321 14.24 -2.06 -24.50
CA TYR A 321 13.99 -0.70 -24.05
C TYR A 321 14.25 -0.57 -22.55
N VAL A 322 14.71 0.59 -22.11
CA VAL A 322 14.76 0.97 -20.69
C VAL A 322 13.96 2.25 -20.51
N TYR A 323 12.97 2.19 -19.62
CA TYR A 323 12.17 3.34 -19.24
C TYR A 323 12.68 3.92 -17.92
N SER A 324 12.94 5.22 -17.94
CA SER A 324 13.36 6.03 -16.80
C SER A 324 12.23 6.99 -16.44
N GLY A 325 11.54 6.70 -15.33
CA GLY A 325 10.50 7.59 -14.81
C GLY A 325 11.08 8.84 -14.13
N TYR A 326 10.24 9.67 -13.54
CA TYR A 326 10.66 10.91 -12.87
C TYR A 326 11.71 10.67 -11.79
N THR A 327 11.47 9.69 -10.92
CA THR A 327 12.41 9.32 -9.84
C THR A 327 13.74 8.80 -10.40
N ASN A 328 13.72 8.12 -11.54
CA ASN A 328 14.92 7.61 -12.17
C ASN A 328 15.71 8.72 -12.87
N ALA A 329 15.02 9.54 -13.69
CA ALA A 329 15.64 10.56 -14.52
C ALA A 329 16.08 11.80 -13.73
N ILE A 330 15.30 12.21 -12.72
CA ILE A 330 15.55 13.45 -11.95
C ILE A 330 16.25 13.17 -10.63
N LYS A 331 15.95 12.05 -9.96
CA LYS A 331 16.54 11.72 -8.66
C LYS A 331 17.66 10.69 -8.75
N GLU A 332 17.84 10.05 -9.91
CA GLU A 332 18.84 8.99 -10.13
C GLU A 332 18.67 7.83 -9.13
N VAL A 333 17.43 7.55 -8.72
CA VAL A 333 17.09 6.50 -7.76
C VAL A 333 16.20 5.46 -8.45
N THR A 334 16.55 4.19 -8.28
CA THR A 334 15.69 3.03 -8.53
C THR A 334 15.08 2.59 -7.22
N ILE A 335 13.78 2.36 -7.18
CA ILE A 335 13.09 1.81 -6.01
C ILE A 335 12.50 0.45 -6.38
N LYS A 336 12.99 -0.60 -5.71
CA LYS A 336 12.55 -1.99 -5.87
C LYS A 336 11.93 -2.49 -4.58
N THR A 337 10.83 -3.22 -4.69
CA THR A 337 10.33 -4.02 -3.55
C THR A 337 11.00 -5.39 -3.56
N TYR A 338 11.74 -5.71 -2.50
CA TYR A 338 12.35 -7.03 -2.27
C TYR A 338 12.14 -7.44 -0.82
N ASN A 339 11.76 -8.69 -0.56
CA ASN A 339 11.43 -9.16 0.79
C ASN A 339 10.49 -8.22 1.56
N ARG A 340 9.52 -7.62 0.85
CA ARG A 340 8.52 -6.68 1.42
C ARG A 340 9.12 -5.37 1.93
N LEU A 341 10.36 -5.06 1.53
CA LEU A 341 11.07 -3.84 1.88
C LEU A 341 11.38 -3.03 0.63
N PRO A 342 11.28 -1.69 0.69
CA PRO A 342 11.76 -0.85 -0.40
C PRO A 342 13.29 -0.82 -0.36
N LEU A 343 13.93 -1.44 -1.34
CA LEU A 343 15.35 -1.28 -1.64
C LEU A 343 15.50 -0.12 -2.61
N SER A 344 16.22 0.91 -2.18
CA SER A 344 16.53 2.09 -2.99
C SER A 344 18.02 2.09 -3.32
N PHE A 345 18.36 2.22 -4.60
CA PHE A 345 19.74 2.21 -5.10
C PHE A 345 19.86 3.13 -6.31
N ASN A 346 21.08 3.48 -6.68
CA ASN A 346 21.32 4.38 -7.81
C ASN A 346 20.78 3.78 -9.12
N PHE A 347 20.04 4.62 -9.86
CA PHE A 347 19.63 4.33 -11.22
C PHE A 347 20.85 4.39 -12.15
N PRO A 348 20.98 3.47 -13.12
CA PRO A 348 22.18 3.37 -13.94
C PRO A 348 22.22 4.40 -15.08
N THR A 349 22.04 5.69 -14.78
CA THR A 349 21.98 6.78 -15.77
C THR A 349 23.21 6.80 -16.67
N GLU A 350 24.41 6.87 -16.09
CA GLU A 350 25.68 6.91 -16.84
C GLU A 350 25.83 5.70 -17.78
N PHE A 351 25.53 4.50 -17.28
CA PHE A 351 25.58 3.29 -18.09
C PHE A 351 24.60 3.34 -19.26
N LEU A 352 23.40 3.89 -19.07
CA LEU A 352 22.41 4.01 -20.13
C LEU A 352 22.83 5.04 -21.19
N ASP A 353 23.35 6.20 -20.77
CA ASP A 353 23.84 7.22 -21.70
C ASP A 353 25.04 6.73 -22.53
N ASP A 354 25.94 5.92 -21.93
CA ASP A 354 27.11 5.37 -22.61
C ASP A 354 26.81 4.20 -23.57
N ASN A 355 25.72 3.46 -23.32
CA ASN A 355 25.47 2.18 -24.00
C ASN A 355 24.17 2.10 -24.79
N LYS A 356 23.23 3.03 -24.58
CA LYS A 356 21.94 3.05 -25.26
C LYS A 356 21.61 4.43 -25.80
N ASN A 357 20.85 4.46 -26.89
CA ASN A 357 20.41 5.72 -27.46
C ASN A 357 19.15 6.20 -26.73
N LYS A 358 19.15 7.46 -26.28
CA LYS A 358 17.94 8.14 -25.81
C LYS A 358 17.01 8.39 -27.00
N VAL A 359 15.91 7.66 -27.07
CA VAL A 359 14.96 7.71 -28.21
C VAL A 359 13.75 8.59 -27.93
N TYR A 360 13.50 8.91 -26.65
CA TYR A 360 12.43 9.81 -26.23
C TYR A 360 12.79 10.46 -24.89
N SER A 361 12.43 11.73 -24.73
CA SER A 361 12.57 12.44 -23.47
C SER A 361 11.52 13.54 -23.35
N THR A 362 10.99 13.70 -22.14
CA THR A 362 10.11 14.82 -21.76
C THR A 362 10.82 15.81 -20.83
N GLY A 363 12.13 15.67 -20.62
CA GLY A 363 12.91 16.38 -19.59
C GLY A 363 12.75 15.81 -18.17
N GLU A 364 11.61 15.17 -17.88
CA GLU A 364 11.30 14.52 -16.60
C GLU A 364 11.18 13.01 -16.69
N SER A 365 11.14 12.43 -17.88
CA SER A 365 11.12 10.99 -18.10
C SER A 365 11.82 10.69 -19.42
N GLU A 366 12.45 9.53 -19.51
CA GLU A 366 13.34 9.19 -20.61
C GLU A 366 13.19 7.73 -21.03
N ILE A 367 13.47 7.47 -22.31
CA ILE A 367 13.41 6.12 -22.87
C ILE A 367 14.68 5.88 -23.67
N PHE A 368 15.33 4.77 -23.37
CA PHE A 368 16.56 4.32 -23.99
C PHE A 368 16.33 3.07 -24.84
N LYS A 369 17.04 2.95 -25.96
CA LYS A 369 17.06 1.78 -26.83
C LYS A 369 18.48 1.35 -27.15
#